data_AF-A0A6C0D937-F1
#
_entry.id   AF-A0A6C0D937-F1
#
_cell.length_a   1.000
_cell.length_b   1.000
_cell.length_c   1.000
_cell.angle_alpha   90.00
_cell.angle_beta   90.00
_cell.angle_gamma   90.00
#
_symmetry.space_group_name_H-M   'P 1'
#
loop_
_entity.id
_entity.type
_entity.pdbx_description
1 polymer ?
#
loop_
_entity_poly.entity_id
_entity_poly.type
_entity_poly.pdbx_seq_one_letter_code
_entity_poly.pdbx_strand_id
1 'polypeptide(L)'
;MTTLNFTNIDCFNRMKQINELIGISDDFSIEKNKNVIFVYTPPKVGSTTLVSSIRLNACGKFTVLHIHNEIMLKILYNINDVKVIDIIYFNKYLGKNVKVIDIYRSPIEQKISTFFENIHSLHFNVPIENLNTFQVERLIKRFNQVFPYLKTNDHFRNNYNINVPEKFDYVNKYIHVNVKGIDFYKIRLIDSNEWNYILTKILDLNINIYIIKDYETDKKPLKDIFSIFKEKYRIPINLFETIENDENLNYYYSNYEKNRYLNMWRLKLNNQLVTTFTPEEYVFYMDIALDNQYMSEIQMEHYIDLGCLCNACCRKRARMLIRLKNGENVDEKINHIEAKMEYIQLKAKHMPVYIKKRQKSTFGNFNFRG
;
A
#
# COMPACT_ATOMS: atom_id res chain seq x y z
N MET A 1 -7.78 19.56 13.51
CA MET A 1 -8.82 20.08 12.59
C MET A 1 -8.14 20.89 11.48
N THR A 2 -8.69 20.92 10.27
CA THR A 2 -8.17 21.77 9.17
C THR A 2 -8.31 23.25 9.54
N THR A 3 -7.30 24.05 9.21
CA THR A 3 -7.32 25.51 9.35
C THR A 3 -7.67 26.21 8.04
N LEU A 4 -7.87 25.46 6.95
CA LEU A 4 -8.16 26.00 5.63
C LEU A 4 -9.62 26.40 5.52
N ASN A 5 -9.86 27.56 4.89
CA ASN A 5 -11.19 28.02 4.55
C ASN A 5 -11.52 27.68 3.09
N PHE A 6 -12.24 26.58 2.87
CA PHE A 6 -12.61 26.12 1.53
C PHE A 6 -13.64 27.01 0.81
N THR A 7 -14.23 28.01 1.48
CA THR A 7 -15.10 29.00 0.81
C THR A 7 -14.30 30.13 0.16
N ASN A 8 -13.03 30.29 0.52
CA ASN A 8 -12.13 31.22 -0.17
C ASN A 8 -11.77 30.65 -1.55
N ILE A 9 -11.91 31.47 -2.60
CA ILE A 9 -11.78 31.02 -3.99
C ILE A 9 -10.37 30.53 -4.34
N ASP A 10 -9.32 31.17 -3.80
CA ASP A 10 -7.93 30.79 -4.07
C ASP A 10 -7.61 29.46 -3.39
N CYS A 11 -8.03 29.31 -2.13
CA CYS A 11 -7.91 28.04 -1.41
C CYS A 11 -8.67 26.91 -2.13
N PHE A 12 -9.92 27.18 -2.54
CA PHE A 12 -10.73 26.20 -3.28
C PHE A 12 -10.07 25.75 -4.58
N ASN A 13 -9.59 26.68 -5.40
CA ASN A 13 -8.93 26.40 -6.67
C ASN A 13 -7.62 25.62 -6.45
N ARG A 14 -6.83 25.98 -5.44
CA ARG A 14 -5.61 25.26 -5.08
C ARG A 14 -5.89 23.82 -4.66
N MET A 15 -6.91 23.61 -3.82
CA MET A 15 -7.30 22.27 -3.38
C MET A 15 -7.87 21.42 -4.52
N LYS A 16 -8.58 22.02 -5.48
CA LYS A 16 -8.98 21.34 -6.73
C LYS A 16 -7.78 20.88 -7.54
N GLN A 17 -6.80 21.76 -7.75
CA GLN A 17 -5.58 21.40 -8.46
C GLN A 17 -4.85 20.24 -7.77
N ILE A 18 -4.78 20.26 -6.44
CA ILE A 18 -4.18 19.17 -5.65
C ILE A 18 -4.96 17.85 -5.86
N ASN A 19 -6.29 17.88 -5.83
CA ASN A 19 -7.12 16.71 -6.12
C ASN A 19 -6.80 16.13 -7.51
N GLU A 20 -6.69 16.97 -8.54
CA GLU A 20 -6.33 16.54 -9.89
C GLU A 20 -4.94 15.90 -9.95
N LEU A 21 -3.93 16.51 -9.30
CA LEU A 21 -2.55 16.00 -9.25
C LEU A 21 -2.47 14.61 -8.63
N ILE A 22 -3.26 14.34 -7.59
CA ILE A 22 -3.29 13.04 -6.92
C ILE A 22 -4.31 12.06 -7.53
N GLY A 23 -4.98 12.45 -8.61
CA GLY A 23 -5.87 11.57 -9.38
C GLY A 23 -7.31 11.47 -8.84
N ILE A 24 -7.78 12.44 -8.06
CA ILE A 24 -9.19 12.58 -7.70
C ILE A 24 -9.87 13.47 -8.75
N SER A 25 -10.86 12.93 -9.44
CA SER A 25 -11.70 13.67 -10.39
C SER A 25 -12.99 14.16 -9.74
N ASP A 26 -13.46 15.34 -10.15
CA ASP A 26 -14.74 15.94 -9.75
C ASP A 26 -15.88 15.65 -10.73
N ASP A 27 -15.67 14.75 -11.69
CA ASP A 27 -16.72 14.25 -12.56
C ASP A 27 -17.62 13.26 -11.80
N PHE A 28 -18.69 13.79 -11.19
CA PHE A 28 -19.71 13.03 -10.48
C PHE A 28 -20.65 12.23 -11.41
N SER A 29 -20.46 12.21 -12.72
CA SER A 29 -21.18 11.25 -13.57
C SER A 29 -20.67 9.81 -13.36
N ILE A 30 -19.43 9.66 -12.90
CA ILE A 30 -18.78 8.37 -12.63
C ILE A 30 -18.87 8.03 -11.14
N GLU A 31 -19.42 6.86 -10.81
CA GLU A 31 -19.64 6.41 -9.43
C GLU A 31 -18.35 6.47 -8.58
N LYS A 32 -17.22 5.96 -9.07
CA LYS A 32 -15.95 5.97 -8.32
C LYS A 32 -15.48 7.35 -7.88
N ASN A 33 -15.87 8.41 -8.60
CA ASN A 33 -15.45 9.77 -8.28
C ASN A 33 -16.27 10.39 -7.14
N LYS A 34 -17.43 9.78 -6.82
CA LYS A 34 -18.27 10.14 -5.66
C LYS A 34 -17.75 9.52 -4.36
N ASN A 35 -17.07 8.38 -4.44
CA ASN A 35 -16.62 7.64 -3.27
C ASN A 35 -15.08 7.57 -3.24
N VAL A 36 -14.46 8.17 -2.24
CA VAL A 36 -13.01 8.24 -2.11
C VAL A 36 -12.56 7.49 -0.86
N ILE A 37 -11.58 6.60 -1.04
CA ILE A 37 -10.93 5.89 0.05
C ILE A 37 -9.49 6.39 0.17
N PHE A 38 -9.16 6.96 1.32
CA PHE A 38 -7.78 7.26 1.69
C PHE A 38 -7.24 6.12 2.56
N VAL A 39 -6.35 5.31 2.01
CA VAL A 39 -5.48 4.44 2.80
C VAL A 39 -4.33 5.31 3.30
N TYR A 40 -4.50 5.94 4.46
CA TYR A 40 -3.53 6.88 5.03
C TYR A 40 -2.87 6.27 6.25
N THR A 41 -1.70 5.67 6.06
CA THR A 41 -1.17 4.69 7.01
C THR A 41 0.36 4.75 7.05
N PRO A 42 1.03 4.49 8.18
CA PRO A 42 2.49 4.43 8.20
C PRO A 42 3.03 3.38 7.21
N PRO A 43 4.30 3.48 6.79
CA PRO A 43 4.89 2.48 5.92
C PRO A 43 4.97 1.11 6.61
N LYS A 44 5.04 0.05 5.78
CA LYS A 44 5.31 -1.33 6.20
C LYS A 44 4.28 -1.97 7.13
N VAL A 45 3.01 -1.65 6.92
CA VAL A 45 1.89 -2.27 7.66
C VAL A 45 0.97 -3.14 6.79
N GLY A 46 1.37 -3.46 5.56
CA GLY A 46 0.58 -4.28 4.63
C GLY A 46 -0.44 -3.48 3.80
N SER A 47 -0.25 -2.17 3.69
CA SER A 47 -1.16 -1.29 2.96
C SER A 47 -1.18 -1.52 1.45
N THR A 48 -0.07 -1.96 0.84
CA THR A 48 -0.03 -2.35 -0.57
C THR A 48 -1.03 -3.47 -0.86
N THR A 49 -1.08 -4.51 -0.04
CA THR A 49 -2.05 -5.61 -0.14
C THR A 49 -3.48 -5.11 -0.03
N LEU A 50 -3.76 -4.25 0.95
CA LEU A 50 -5.07 -3.65 1.11
C LEU A 50 -5.49 -2.88 -0.17
N VAL A 51 -4.63 -1.99 -0.64
CA VAL A 51 -4.89 -1.13 -1.81
C VAL A 51 -5.08 -1.96 -3.08
N SER A 52 -4.17 -2.90 -3.35
CA SER A 52 -4.26 -3.82 -4.49
C SER A 52 -5.56 -4.62 -4.44
N SER A 53 -5.95 -5.12 -3.26
CA SER A 53 -7.20 -5.87 -3.08
C SER A 53 -8.42 -5.00 -3.35
N ILE A 54 -8.49 -3.78 -2.80
CA ILE A 54 -9.64 -2.88 -3.04
C ILE A 54 -9.72 -2.50 -4.52
N ARG A 55 -8.61 -2.15 -5.17
CA ARG A 55 -8.61 -1.76 -6.59
C ARG A 55 -9.03 -2.93 -7.49
N LEU A 56 -8.52 -4.13 -7.24
CA LEU A 56 -8.88 -5.31 -8.02
C LEU A 56 -10.37 -5.65 -7.89
N ASN A 57 -10.97 -5.49 -6.70
CA ASN A 57 -12.36 -5.88 -6.48
C ASN A 57 -13.36 -4.75 -6.76
N ALA A 58 -12.97 -3.48 -6.59
CA ALA A 58 -13.90 -2.35 -6.48
C ALA A 58 -13.46 -1.05 -7.21
N CYS A 59 -12.53 -1.12 -8.18
CA CYS A 59 -12.07 0.06 -8.94
C CYS A 59 -13.17 0.93 -9.58
N GLY A 60 -14.31 0.33 -9.95
CA GLY A 60 -15.45 1.06 -10.53
C GLY A 60 -16.30 1.82 -9.51
N LYS A 61 -16.14 1.52 -8.22
CA LYS A 61 -16.95 2.07 -7.12
C LYS A 61 -16.22 3.09 -6.26
N PHE A 62 -14.89 2.98 -6.17
CA PHE A 62 -14.08 3.86 -5.33
C PHE A 62 -12.83 4.36 -6.05
N THR A 63 -12.52 5.63 -5.85
CA THR A 63 -11.17 6.18 -6.06
C THR A 63 -10.34 5.90 -4.81
N VAL A 64 -9.30 5.08 -4.93
CA VAL A 64 -8.46 4.64 -3.81
C VAL A 64 -7.09 5.30 -3.88
N LEU A 65 -6.80 6.13 -2.88
CA LEU A 65 -5.52 6.76 -2.68
C LEU A 65 -4.74 6.08 -1.56
N HIS A 66 -3.44 5.91 -1.75
CA HIS A 66 -2.55 5.38 -0.73
C HIS A 66 -1.47 6.40 -0.44
N ILE A 67 -1.41 6.87 0.80
CA ILE A 67 -0.50 7.92 1.25
C ILE A 67 0.10 7.51 2.57
N HIS A 68 1.41 7.70 2.75
CA HIS A 68 2.08 7.38 4.01
C HIS A 68 2.21 8.57 4.96
N ASN A 69 2.47 9.75 4.42
CA ASN A 69 2.73 10.98 5.14
C ASN A 69 2.79 12.16 4.15
N GLU A 70 3.00 13.35 4.69
CA GLU A 70 3.18 14.61 3.98
C GLU A 70 4.48 14.62 3.13
N ILE A 71 5.50 13.86 3.54
CA ILE A 71 6.74 13.71 2.76
C ILE A 71 6.43 13.09 1.40
N MET A 72 5.53 12.11 1.34
CA MET A 72 5.10 11.51 0.08
C MET A 72 4.38 12.53 -0.82
N LEU A 73 3.56 13.43 -0.26
CA LEU A 73 2.94 14.52 -1.02
C LEU A 73 3.97 15.47 -1.64
N LYS A 74 4.97 15.85 -0.84
CA LYS A 74 6.08 16.71 -1.26
C LYS A 74 6.90 16.07 -2.38
N ILE A 75 7.33 14.83 -2.17
CA ILE A 75 8.27 14.16 -3.09
C ILE A 75 7.59 13.76 -4.40
N LEU A 76 6.38 13.19 -4.36
CA LEU A 76 5.72 12.65 -5.55
C LEU A 76 4.93 13.71 -6.35
N TYR A 77 4.37 14.70 -5.66
CA TYR A 77 3.42 15.64 -6.28
C TYR A 77 3.85 17.10 -6.15
N ASN A 78 5.00 17.39 -5.52
CA ASN A 78 5.48 18.74 -5.23
C ASN A 78 4.45 19.58 -4.44
N ILE A 79 3.76 18.94 -3.48
CA ILE A 79 2.77 19.58 -2.61
C ILE A 79 3.39 19.80 -1.23
N ASN A 80 3.56 21.06 -0.83
CA ASN A 80 4.27 21.45 0.40
C ASN A 80 3.42 22.28 1.36
N ASP A 81 2.30 22.80 0.87
CA ASP A 81 1.46 23.83 1.49
C ASP A 81 0.21 23.27 2.18
N VAL A 82 -0.04 21.96 2.06
CA VAL A 82 -1.23 21.30 2.65
C VAL A 82 -0.88 19.98 3.31
N LYS A 83 -1.69 19.57 4.29
CA LYS A 83 -1.59 18.26 4.94
C LYS A 83 -2.53 17.26 4.27
N VAL A 84 -2.27 15.96 4.46
CA VAL A 84 -3.15 14.89 3.95
C VAL A 84 -4.58 15.05 4.48
N ILE A 85 -4.70 15.44 5.76
CA ILE A 85 -6.01 15.63 6.41
C ILE A 85 -6.81 16.78 5.77
N ASP A 86 -6.15 17.81 5.22
CA ASP A 86 -6.82 18.91 4.54
C ASP A 86 -7.47 18.44 3.24
N ILE A 87 -6.76 17.57 2.50
CA ILE A 87 -7.27 16.94 1.27
C ILE A 87 -8.48 16.04 1.59
N ILE A 88 -8.41 15.26 2.67
CA ILE A 88 -9.52 14.43 3.15
C ILE A 88 -10.77 15.28 3.43
N TYR A 89 -10.62 16.37 4.20
CA TYR A 89 -11.74 17.26 4.53
C TYR A 89 -12.26 18.02 3.32
N PHE A 90 -11.40 18.43 2.39
CA PHE A 90 -11.81 19.10 1.16
C PHE A 90 -12.68 18.19 0.28
N ASN A 91 -12.34 16.90 0.17
CA ASN A 91 -13.16 15.95 -0.57
C ASN A 91 -14.54 15.76 0.07
N LYS A 92 -14.62 15.78 1.40
CA LYS A 92 -15.92 15.79 2.09
C LYS A 92 -16.70 17.08 1.81
N TYR A 93 -16.02 18.23 1.82
CA TYR A 93 -16.62 19.54 1.50
C TYR A 93 -17.22 19.57 0.08
N LEU A 94 -16.59 18.91 -0.89
CA LEU A 94 -17.13 18.73 -2.25
C LEU A 94 -18.36 17.80 -2.33
N GLY A 95 -18.81 17.20 -1.22
CA GLY A 95 -19.95 16.29 -1.18
C GLY A 95 -19.62 14.83 -1.49
N LYS A 96 -18.34 14.44 -1.52
CA LYS A 96 -17.95 13.03 -1.71
C LYS A 96 -18.20 12.21 -0.45
N ASN A 97 -18.42 10.91 -0.64
CA ASN A 97 -18.37 9.91 0.42
C ASN A 97 -16.90 9.57 0.69
N VAL A 98 -16.39 9.95 1.85
CA VAL A 98 -14.97 9.80 2.19
C VAL A 98 -14.80 8.77 3.29
N LYS A 99 -14.00 7.75 3.02
CA LYS A 99 -13.55 6.76 4.00
C LYS A 99 -12.03 6.86 4.15
N VAL A 100 -11.54 6.78 5.37
CA VAL A 100 -10.10 6.75 5.69
C VAL A 100 -9.79 5.43 6.37
N ILE A 101 -8.82 4.68 5.88
CA ILE A 101 -8.41 3.39 6.44
C ILE A 101 -6.95 3.47 6.85
N ASP A 102 -6.70 3.20 8.14
CA ASP A 102 -5.37 3.05 8.72
C ASP A 102 -5.16 1.58 9.17
N ILE A 103 -3.90 1.13 9.20
CA ILE A 103 -3.55 -0.25 9.52
C ILE A 103 -2.52 -0.27 10.65
N TYR A 104 -2.83 -0.99 11.71
CA TYR A 104 -1.87 -1.34 12.75
C TYR A 104 -1.10 -2.61 12.38
N ARG A 105 0.21 -2.63 12.66
CA ARG A 105 1.04 -3.83 12.60
C ARG A 105 1.80 -3.99 13.91
N SER A 106 1.98 -5.24 14.32
CA SER A 106 2.83 -5.59 15.45
C SER A 106 4.22 -4.94 15.38
N PRO A 107 4.74 -4.45 16.51
CA PRO A 107 5.86 -3.51 16.48
C PRO A 107 7.17 -4.16 16.00
N ILE A 108 7.49 -5.39 16.41
CA ILE A 108 8.74 -6.05 16.00
C ILE A 108 8.73 -6.32 14.49
N GLU A 109 7.63 -6.86 13.96
CA GLU A 109 7.47 -7.17 12.55
C GLU A 109 7.49 -5.89 11.69
N GLN A 110 6.89 -4.80 12.18
CA GLN A 110 6.95 -3.50 11.50
C GLN A 110 8.38 -2.95 11.49
N LYS A 111 9.10 -3.02 12.61
CA LYS A 111 10.50 -2.59 12.72
C LYS A 111 11.38 -3.39 11.76
N ILE A 112 11.29 -4.72 11.77
CA ILE A 112 12.03 -5.60 10.83
C ILE A 112 11.71 -5.21 9.39
N SER A 113 10.43 -5.05 9.06
CA SER A 113 10.01 -4.70 7.69
C SER A 113 10.48 -3.31 7.26
N THR A 114 10.60 -2.36 8.19
CA THR A 114 11.12 -1.01 7.94
C THR A 114 12.61 -1.04 7.69
N PHE A 115 13.35 -1.80 8.51
CA PHE A 115 14.78 -2.00 8.33
C PHE A 115 15.10 -2.65 6.98
N PHE A 116 14.38 -3.72 6.63
CA PHE A 116 14.61 -4.44 5.37
C PHE A 116 14.17 -3.71 4.11
N GLU A 117 13.33 -2.67 4.23
CA GLU A 117 12.99 -1.85 3.06
C GLU A 117 14.20 -1.07 2.55
N ASN A 118 14.95 -0.46 3.47
CA ASN A 118 16.07 0.42 3.12
C ASN A 118 17.42 -0.22 3.47
N ILE A 119 17.47 -1.55 3.58
CA ILE A 119 18.67 -2.25 4.05
C ILE A 119 19.86 -2.05 3.11
N HIS A 120 19.63 -2.13 1.81
CA HIS A 120 20.68 -1.99 0.80
C HIS A 120 21.02 -0.50 0.57
N SER A 121 20.03 0.40 0.54
CA SER A 121 20.20 1.80 0.12
C SER A 121 20.60 2.72 1.27
N LEU A 122 20.10 2.48 2.47
CA LEU A 122 20.34 3.32 3.64
C LEU A 122 21.25 2.63 4.65
N HIS A 123 20.98 1.38 4.99
CA HIS A 123 21.67 0.76 6.12
C HIS A 123 23.09 0.29 5.80
N PHE A 124 23.28 -0.26 4.61
CA PHE A 124 24.57 -0.77 4.18
C PHE A 124 25.15 -0.07 2.96
N ASN A 125 24.33 0.70 2.24
CA ASN A 125 24.74 1.44 1.05
C ASN A 125 25.51 0.58 0.03
N VAL A 126 24.94 -0.58 -0.30
CA VAL A 126 25.51 -1.56 -1.24
C VAL A 126 24.42 -2.08 -2.18
N PRO A 127 24.78 -2.52 -3.40
CA PRO A 127 23.87 -3.28 -4.26
C PRO A 127 23.31 -4.51 -3.54
N ILE A 128 22.08 -4.92 -3.89
CA ILE A 128 21.38 -6.02 -3.22
C ILE A 128 22.15 -7.34 -3.38
N GLU A 129 22.78 -7.56 -4.53
CA GLU A 129 23.58 -8.74 -4.86
C GLU A 129 24.71 -8.93 -3.84
N ASN A 130 25.35 -7.83 -3.44
CA ASN A 130 26.42 -7.83 -2.46
C ASN A 130 25.89 -8.05 -1.04
N LEU A 131 24.70 -7.55 -0.72
CA LEU A 131 24.10 -7.73 0.60
C LEU A 131 23.85 -9.22 0.93
N ASN A 132 23.51 -10.02 -0.07
CA ASN A 132 23.32 -11.47 0.10
C ASN A 132 24.61 -12.21 0.49
N THR A 133 25.79 -11.59 0.34
CA THR A 133 27.08 -12.15 0.78
C THR A 133 27.43 -11.81 2.23
N PHE A 134 26.67 -10.93 2.89
CA PHE A 134 27.01 -10.46 4.23
C PHE A 134 26.71 -11.52 5.28
N GLN A 135 27.57 -11.58 6.30
CA GLN A 135 27.27 -12.31 7.53
C GLN A 135 26.04 -11.69 8.20
N VAL A 136 25.02 -12.50 8.45
CA VAL A 136 23.75 -12.07 9.06
C VAL A 136 23.95 -11.43 10.44
N GLU A 137 25.00 -11.80 11.18
CA GLU A 137 25.36 -11.22 12.46
C GLU A 137 25.63 -9.70 12.34
N ARG A 138 26.18 -9.26 11.18
CA ARG A 138 26.36 -7.84 10.87
C ARG A 138 25.02 -7.12 10.71
N LEU A 139 24.04 -7.77 10.08
CA LEU A 139 22.68 -7.24 9.91
C LEU A 139 21.95 -7.18 11.24
N ILE A 140 22.05 -8.22 12.06
CA ILE A 140 21.47 -8.28 13.41
C ILE A 140 22.05 -7.17 14.28
N LYS A 141 23.38 -6.98 14.27
CA LYS A 141 24.04 -5.90 14.99
C LYS A 141 23.47 -4.54 14.57
N ARG A 142 23.41 -4.26 13.26
CA ARG A 142 22.89 -2.98 12.78
C ARG A 142 21.41 -2.78 13.10
N PHE A 143 20.58 -3.81 12.94
CA PHE A 143 19.16 -3.77 13.29
C PHE A 143 18.96 -3.42 14.77
N ASN A 144 19.69 -4.08 15.66
CA ASN A 144 19.64 -3.80 17.10
C ASN A 144 20.09 -2.37 17.41
N GLN A 145 21.15 -1.87 16.75
CA GLN A 145 21.63 -0.49 16.95
C GLN A 145 20.57 0.56 16.62
N VAL A 146 19.82 0.36 15.53
CA VAL A 146 18.78 1.32 15.07
C VAL A 146 17.39 1.04 15.62
N PHE A 147 17.19 -0.09 16.33
CA PHE A 147 15.88 -0.59 16.74
C PHE A 147 14.98 0.46 17.42
N PRO A 148 15.46 1.28 18.37
CA PRO A 148 14.63 2.31 19.02
C PRO A 148 14.08 3.35 18.04
N TYR A 149 14.81 3.64 16.97
CA TYR A 149 14.50 4.69 16.00
C TYR A 149 13.62 4.23 14.84
N LEU A 150 13.41 2.91 14.70
CA LEU A 150 12.46 2.35 13.75
C LEU A 150 11.03 2.59 14.27
N LYS A 151 10.47 3.77 14.03
CA LYS A 151 9.19 4.20 14.62
C LYS A 151 8.00 3.36 14.15
N THR A 152 7.14 3.00 15.10
CA THR A 152 5.82 2.35 14.90
C THR A 152 4.73 3.41 15.05
N ASN A 153 4.66 4.32 14.07
CA ASN A 153 3.69 5.43 14.11
C ASN A 153 2.24 4.93 14.10
N ASP A 154 1.34 5.69 14.72
CA ASP A 154 -0.10 5.45 14.70
C ASP A 154 -0.85 6.71 14.27
N HIS A 155 -1.16 6.80 12.98
CA HIS A 155 -1.84 7.98 12.42
C HIS A 155 -3.24 8.15 12.99
N PHE A 156 -3.96 7.05 13.24
CA PHE A 156 -5.31 7.08 13.77
C PHE A 156 -5.40 7.74 15.14
N ARG A 157 -4.47 7.41 16.05
CA ARG A 157 -4.43 8.01 17.39
C ARG A 157 -3.78 9.40 17.40
N ASN A 158 -2.82 9.65 16.52
CA ASN A 158 -1.94 10.82 16.65
C ASN A 158 -2.19 11.93 15.62
N ASN A 159 -2.71 11.60 14.42
CA ASN A 159 -2.74 12.55 13.30
C ASN A 159 -4.15 13.03 12.96
N TYR A 160 -5.18 12.21 13.18
CA TYR A 160 -6.52 12.51 12.67
C TYR A 160 -7.30 13.48 13.55
N ASN A 161 -6.87 13.72 14.79
CA ASN A 161 -7.55 14.56 15.77
C ASN A 161 -9.03 14.12 15.92
N ILE A 162 -9.22 12.82 16.16
CA ILE A 162 -10.50 12.16 16.35
C ILE A 162 -10.60 11.62 17.77
N ASN A 163 -11.81 11.46 18.28
CA ASN A 163 -12.05 10.81 19.56
C ASN A 163 -11.85 9.31 19.37
N VAL A 164 -10.68 8.82 19.78
CA VAL A 164 -10.34 7.41 19.73
C VAL A 164 -11.16 6.67 20.79
N PRO A 165 -11.83 5.56 20.45
CA PRO A 165 -12.49 4.72 21.46
C PRO A 165 -11.51 4.24 22.54
N GLU A 166 -12.02 3.84 23.70
CA GLU A 166 -11.15 3.38 24.79
C GLU A 166 -10.49 2.03 24.49
N LYS A 167 -11.12 1.22 23.64
CA LYS A 167 -10.69 -0.15 23.33
C LYS A 167 -10.89 -0.46 21.86
N PHE A 168 -10.05 -1.35 21.34
CA PHE A 168 -10.24 -1.95 20.04
C PHE A 168 -11.43 -2.93 20.05
N ASP A 169 -12.23 -2.93 18.99
CA ASP A 169 -13.33 -3.88 18.82
C ASP A 169 -12.80 -5.22 18.30
N TYR A 170 -12.63 -6.19 19.21
CA TYR A 170 -12.14 -7.53 18.88
C TYR A 170 -13.19 -8.42 18.21
N VAL A 171 -14.47 -8.03 18.22
CA VAL A 171 -15.56 -8.79 17.59
C VAL A 171 -15.64 -8.45 16.11
N ASN A 172 -15.72 -7.17 15.79
CA ASN A 172 -15.73 -6.71 14.39
C ASN A 172 -14.32 -6.65 13.79
N LYS A 173 -13.27 -6.58 14.62
CA LYS A 173 -11.86 -6.51 14.22
C LYS A 173 -11.48 -5.22 13.48
N TYR A 174 -12.19 -4.14 13.78
CA TYR A 174 -11.84 -2.80 13.35
C TYR A 174 -12.42 -1.75 14.29
N ILE A 175 -11.79 -0.59 14.36
CA ILE A 175 -12.39 0.61 14.94
C ILE A 175 -13.08 1.39 13.83
N HIS A 176 -14.25 1.96 14.12
CA HIS A 176 -14.95 2.92 13.27
C HIS A 176 -15.30 4.18 14.06
N VAL A 177 -14.96 5.35 13.53
CA VAL A 177 -15.35 6.65 14.07
C VAL A 177 -15.83 7.52 12.92
N ASN A 178 -17.01 8.13 13.05
CA ASN A 178 -17.48 9.13 12.10
C ASN A 178 -17.20 10.54 12.62
N VAL A 179 -16.49 11.35 11.85
CA VAL A 179 -16.21 12.75 12.18
C VAL A 179 -16.60 13.63 11.01
N LYS A 180 -17.59 14.51 11.23
CA LYS A 180 -18.10 15.43 10.19
C LYS A 180 -18.52 14.71 8.90
N GLY A 181 -19.10 13.51 9.05
CA GLY A 181 -19.55 12.70 7.91
C GLY A 181 -18.42 12.02 7.12
N ILE A 182 -17.23 11.93 7.68
CA ILE A 182 -16.10 11.13 7.17
C ILE A 182 -15.96 9.90 8.06
N ASP A 183 -15.90 8.71 7.47
CA ASP A 183 -15.69 7.47 8.21
C ASP A 183 -14.20 7.16 8.32
N PHE A 184 -13.69 7.11 9.55
CA PHE A 184 -12.33 6.68 9.85
C PHE A 184 -12.35 5.26 10.37
N TYR A 185 -11.51 4.40 9.79
CA TYR A 185 -11.35 3.01 10.16
C TYR A 185 -9.91 2.70 10.56
N LYS A 186 -9.75 1.89 11.61
CA LYS A 186 -8.47 1.26 11.97
C LYS A 186 -8.62 -0.25 11.94
N ILE A 187 -7.83 -0.92 11.10
CA ILE A 187 -7.75 -2.38 11.03
C ILE A 187 -6.38 -2.88 11.50
N ARG A 188 -6.22 -4.18 11.77
CA ARG A 188 -4.93 -4.77 12.17
C ARG A 188 -4.43 -5.74 11.10
N LEU A 189 -3.12 -5.76 10.86
CA LEU A 189 -2.48 -6.70 9.93
C LEU A 189 -2.55 -8.15 10.44
N ILE A 190 -2.60 -8.38 11.76
CA ILE A 190 -2.77 -9.75 12.30
C ILE A 190 -4.09 -10.39 11.86
N ASP A 191 -5.12 -9.58 11.56
CA ASP A 191 -6.42 -10.02 11.07
C ASP A 191 -6.47 -10.11 9.53
N SER A 192 -5.33 -10.09 8.83
CA SER A 192 -5.29 -10.04 7.36
C SER A 192 -6.00 -11.22 6.69
N ASN A 193 -6.07 -12.36 7.35
CA ASN A 193 -6.79 -13.54 6.86
C ASN A 193 -8.31 -13.34 6.84
N GLU A 194 -8.83 -12.34 7.55
CA GLU A 194 -10.25 -11.99 7.64
C GLU A 194 -10.56 -10.64 6.98
N TRP A 195 -9.56 -10.03 6.32
CA TRP A 195 -9.76 -8.76 5.62
C TRP A 195 -10.81 -8.85 4.51
N ASN A 196 -11.04 -10.02 3.91
CA ASN A 196 -12.15 -10.20 2.97
C ASN A 196 -13.49 -9.81 3.61
N TYR A 197 -13.79 -10.31 4.81
CA TYR A 197 -15.01 -10.04 5.53
C TYR A 197 -15.05 -8.63 6.10
N ILE A 198 -13.95 -8.20 6.73
CA ILE A 198 -13.82 -6.86 7.33
C ILE A 198 -14.03 -5.78 6.26
N LEU A 199 -13.39 -5.91 5.10
CA LEU A 199 -13.49 -4.92 4.04
C LEU A 199 -14.85 -4.96 3.34
N THR A 200 -15.48 -6.13 3.17
CA THR A 200 -16.83 -6.22 2.61
C THR A 200 -17.82 -5.43 3.48
N LYS A 201 -17.68 -5.49 4.82
CA LYS A 201 -18.44 -4.64 5.75
C LYS A 201 -18.09 -3.16 5.66
N ILE A 202 -16.79 -2.82 5.77
CA ILE A 202 -16.33 -1.42 5.79
C ILE A 202 -16.73 -0.67 4.52
N LEU A 203 -16.64 -1.35 3.37
CA LEU A 203 -16.94 -0.76 2.07
C LEU A 203 -18.42 -0.85 1.68
N ASP A 204 -19.26 -1.47 2.51
CA ASP A 204 -20.68 -1.72 2.25
C ASP A 204 -20.93 -2.28 0.85
N LEU A 205 -20.18 -3.33 0.54
CA LEU A 205 -20.18 -3.95 -0.78
C LEU A 205 -21.00 -5.23 -0.76
N ASN A 206 -21.97 -5.33 -1.67
CA ASN A 206 -22.62 -6.61 -1.99
C ASN A 206 -21.73 -7.56 -2.82
N ILE A 207 -20.41 -7.50 -2.64
CA ILE A 207 -19.43 -8.38 -3.29
C ILE A 207 -18.39 -8.86 -2.29
N ASN A 208 -17.91 -10.09 -2.52
CA ASN A 208 -16.79 -10.65 -1.78
C ASN A 208 -15.49 -9.99 -2.26
N ILE A 209 -14.67 -9.53 -1.32
CA ILE A 209 -13.34 -9.00 -1.61
C ILE A 209 -12.32 -10.13 -1.53
N TYR A 210 -11.64 -10.40 -2.65
CA TYR A 210 -10.51 -11.32 -2.68
C TYR A 210 -9.22 -10.60 -2.30
N ILE A 211 -8.51 -11.11 -1.29
CA ILE A 211 -7.27 -10.53 -0.77
C ILE A 211 -6.08 -11.03 -1.58
N ILE A 212 -5.23 -10.10 -2.02
CA ILE A 212 -4.04 -10.40 -2.82
C ILE A 212 -2.79 -10.37 -1.95
N LYS A 213 -1.98 -11.43 -1.98
CA LYS A 213 -0.71 -11.50 -1.24
C LYS A 213 0.43 -10.83 -2.02
N ASP A 214 0.35 -9.52 -2.17
CA ASP A 214 1.33 -8.68 -2.89
C ASP A 214 2.67 -8.49 -2.14
N TYR A 215 2.74 -8.89 -0.85
CA TYR A 215 3.80 -8.51 0.08
C TYR A 215 4.87 -9.58 0.34
N GLU A 216 4.83 -10.72 -0.33
CA GLU A 216 5.75 -11.81 -0.02
C GLU A 216 7.18 -11.46 -0.43
N THR A 217 8.02 -11.12 0.56
CA THR A 217 9.48 -10.93 0.42
C THR A 217 10.16 -12.11 -0.28
N ASP A 218 9.49 -13.26 -0.32
CA ASP A 218 9.89 -14.47 -1.02
C ASP A 218 10.04 -14.33 -2.54
N LYS A 219 9.68 -13.16 -3.08
CA LYS A 219 9.85 -12.78 -4.50
C LYS A 219 10.83 -11.63 -4.70
N LYS A 220 11.36 -11.03 -3.61
CA LYS A 220 12.33 -9.93 -3.69
C LYS A 220 13.77 -10.47 -3.77
N PRO A 221 14.71 -9.74 -4.38
CA PRO A 221 16.13 -10.13 -4.42
C PRO A 221 16.79 -10.30 -3.03
N LEU A 222 16.13 -9.80 -1.97
CA LEU A 222 16.55 -9.89 -0.56
C LEU A 222 16.03 -11.14 0.17
N LYS A 223 15.32 -12.05 -0.50
CA LYS A 223 14.65 -13.21 0.12
C LYS A 223 15.59 -14.02 1.01
N ASP A 224 16.77 -14.35 0.51
CA ASP A 224 17.64 -15.33 1.14
C ASP A 224 18.20 -14.78 2.45
N ILE A 225 18.80 -13.58 2.41
CA ILE A 225 19.33 -12.93 3.60
C ILE A 225 18.22 -12.59 4.61
N PHE A 226 17.02 -12.23 4.15
CA PHE A 226 15.85 -11.99 5.01
C PHE A 226 15.40 -13.27 5.72
N SER A 227 15.39 -14.41 5.03
CA SER A 227 15.02 -15.70 5.59
C SER A 227 16.03 -16.13 6.66
N ILE A 228 17.32 -16.02 6.37
CA ILE A 228 18.40 -16.30 7.33
C ILE A 228 18.29 -15.37 8.55
N PHE A 229 18.00 -14.07 8.34
CA PHE A 229 17.77 -13.14 9.43
C PHE A 229 16.60 -13.56 10.32
N LYS A 230 15.42 -13.89 9.76
CA LYS A 230 14.24 -14.32 10.54
C LYS A 230 14.50 -15.58 11.37
N GLU A 231 15.31 -16.49 10.83
CA GLU A 231 15.67 -17.74 11.49
C GLU A 231 16.63 -17.50 12.66
N LYS A 232 17.69 -16.72 12.43
CA LYS A 232 18.76 -16.48 13.42
C LYS A 232 18.47 -15.36 14.41
N TYR A 233 17.64 -14.39 14.05
CA TYR A 233 17.39 -13.24 14.91
C TYR A 233 16.77 -13.67 16.24
N ARG A 234 17.38 -13.19 17.32
CA ARG A 234 16.89 -13.31 18.69
C ARG A 234 16.86 -11.91 19.27
N ILE A 235 15.72 -11.50 19.82
CA ILE A 235 15.54 -10.14 20.34
C ILE A 235 16.28 -10.00 21.68
N PRO A 236 17.18 -9.02 21.83
CA PRO A 236 17.83 -8.72 23.11
C PRO A 236 16.83 -8.32 24.20
N ILE A 237 17.11 -8.69 25.44
CA ILE A 237 16.21 -8.46 26.60
C ILE A 237 15.79 -6.99 26.74
N ASN A 238 16.74 -6.06 26.66
CA ASN A 238 16.45 -4.63 26.78
C ASN A 238 15.56 -4.10 25.65
N LEU A 239 15.68 -4.65 24.44
CA LEU A 239 14.79 -4.28 23.33
C LEU A 239 13.41 -4.92 23.48
N PHE A 240 13.35 -6.14 23.98
CA PHE A 240 12.09 -6.84 24.24
C PHE A 240 11.25 -6.12 25.31
N GLU A 241 11.87 -5.64 26.38
CA GLU A 241 11.20 -4.86 27.44
C GLU A 241 10.53 -3.59 26.89
N THR A 242 11.12 -2.94 25.88
CA THR A 242 10.47 -1.79 25.22
C THR A 242 9.20 -2.18 24.47
N ILE A 243 9.14 -3.41 23.96
CA ILE A 243 7.97 -3.94 23.26
C ILE A 243 6.88 -4.36 24.23
N GLU A 244 7.23 -4.95 25.38
CA GLU A 244 6.25 -5.33 26.41
C GLU A 244 5.44 -4.14 26.94
N ASN A 245 6.08 -2.96 26.93
CA ASN A 245 5.52 -1.69 27.35
C ASN A 245 5.00 -0.81 26.19
N ASP A 246 4.99 -1.31 24.95
CA ASP A 246 4.51 -0.55 23.79
C ASP A 246 3.02 -0.19 23.93
N GLU A 247 2.71 1.11 23.91
CA GLU A 247 1.35 1.61 24.12
C GLU A 247 0.38 1.15 23.03
N ASN A 248 0.83 1.04 21.79
CA ASN A 248 -0.03 0.65 20.67
C ASN A 248 -0.33 -0.85 20.73
N LEU A 249 0.64 -1.68 21.08
CA LEU A 249 0.43 -3.10 21.35
C LEU A 249 -0.58 -3.29 22.48
N ASN A 250 -0.45 -2.53 23.57
CA ASN A 250 -1.38 -2.56 24.70
C ASN A 250 -2.80 -2.15 24.33
N TYR A 251 -2.95 -1.24 23.37
CA TYR A 251 -4.24 -0.75 22.93
C TYR A 251 -4.92 -1.67 21.89
N TYR A 252 -4.17 -2.13 20.87
CA TYR A 252 -4.75 -2.87 19.75
C TYR A 252 -4.88 -4.38 19.99
N TYR A 253 -4.18 -4.94 20.97
CA TYR A 253 -4.22 -6.37 21.26
C TYR A 253 -5.04 -6.60 22.52
N SER A 254 -5.89 -7.64 22.50
CA SER A 254 -6.46 -8.14 23.74
C SER A 254 -5.36 -8.74 24.61
N ASN A 255 -5.61 -8.88 25.92
CA ASN A 255 -4.63 -9.51 26.83
C ASN A 255 -4.19 -10.90 26.34
N TYR A 256 -5.11 -11.68 25.78
CA TYR A 256 -4.80 -12.99 25.21
C TYR A 256 -3.88 -12.90 23.99
N GLU A 257 -4.22 -12.04 23.02
CA GLU A 257 -3.40 -11.83 21.82
C GLU A 257 -2.02 -11.28 22.18
N LYS A 258 -1.95 -10.32 23.11
CA LYS A 258 -0.70 -9.72 23.61
C LYS A 258 0.18 -10.81 24.23
N ASN A 259 -0.36 -11.62 25.14
CA ASN A 259 0.41 -12.68 25.79
C ASN A 259 0.90 -13.71 24.77
N ARG A 260 0.07 -14.10 23.80
CA ARG A 260 0.49 -15.00 22.71
C ARG A 260 1.63 -14.40 21.89
N TYR A 261 1.52 -13.13 21.53
CA TYR A 261 2.54 -12.40 20.77
C TYR A 261 3.86 -12.31 21.53
N LEU A 262 3.82 -11.88 22.80
CA LEU A 262 5.00 -11.76 23.64
C LEU A 262 5.64 -13.13 23.90
N ASN A 263 4.85 -14.17 24.15
CA ASN A 263 5.39 -15.53 24.35
C ASN A 263 6.12 -16.07 23.10
N MET A 264 5.59 -15.80 21.90
CA MET A 264 6.28 -16.15 20.66
C MET A 264 7.68 -15.52 20.58
N TRP A 265 7.81 -14.25 21.00
CA TRP A 265 9.09 -13.54 21.01
C TRP A 265 9.97 -13.90 22.21
N ARG A 266 9.41 -14.27 23.37
CA ARG A 266 10.15 -14.82 24.51
C ARG A 266 10.89 -16.11 24.16
N LEU A 267 10.31 -16.96 23.32
CA LEU A 267 11.01 -18.14 22.79
C LEU A 267 12.21 -17.78 21.89
N LYS A 268 12.24 -16.55 21.38
CA LYS A 268 13.33 -15.97 20.58
C LYS A 268 14.12 -14.91 21.35
N LEU A 269 14.09 -14.94 22.68
CA LEU A 269 14.79 -13.98 23.51
C LEU A 269 16.30 -14.28 23.55
N ASN A 270 17.10 -13.23 23.56
CA ASN A 270 18.50 -13.26 23.94
C ASN A 270 18.67 -12.49 25.25
N ASN A 271 19.18 -13.15 26.29
CA ASN A 271 19.37 -12.56 27.62
C ASN A 271 20.54 -11.56 27.68
N GLN A 272 21.28 -11.37 26.58
CA GLN A 272 22.33 -10.37 26.50
C GLN A 272 21.76 -8.98 26.21
N LEU A 273 22.25 -7.99 26.95
CA LEU A 273 22.02 -6.58 26.67
C LEU A 273 22.79 -6.17 25.42
N VAL A 274 22.17 -5.33 24.60
CA VAL A 274 22.85 -4.70 23.45
C VAL A 274 22.84 -3.19 23.59
N THR A 275 23.93 -2.56 23.16
CA THR A 275 24.00 -1.11 23.02
C THR A 275 23.29 -0.68 21.74
N THR A 276 22.32 0.21 21.88
CA THR A 276 21.69 0.91 20.76
C THR A 276 22.39 2.22 20.50
N PHE A 277 22.17 2.83 19.33
CA PHE A 277 22.60 4.21 19.14
C PHE A 277 21.91 5.12 20.16
N THR A 278 22.65 6.09 20.68
CA THR A 278 22.12 7.30 21.29
C THR A 278 21.45 8.18 20.23
N PRO A 279 20.62 9.17 20.62
CA PRO A 279 19.99 10.07 19.66
C PRO A 279 21.02 10.76 18.75
N GLU A 280 22.14 11.20 19.32
CA GLU A 280 23.23 11.88 18.61
C GLU A 280 23.95 10.92 17.64
N GLU A 281 24.27 9.70 18.08
CA GLU A 281 24.86 8.67 17.22
C GLU A 281 23.91 8.29 16.08
N TYR A 282 22.60 8.25 16.33
CA TYR A 282 21.61 7.95 15.30
C TYR A 282 21.50 9.07 14.26
N VAL A 283 21.50 10.34 14.69
CA VAL A 283 21.54 11.49 13.77
C VAL A 283 22.79 11.44 12.92
N PHE A 284 23.97 11.30 13.54
CA PHE A 284 25.24 11.19 12.82
C PHE A 284 25.26 9.99 11.84
N TYR A 285 24.73 8.85 12.29
CA TYR A 285 24.57 7.67 11.45
C TYR A 285 23.68 7.95 10.23
N MET A 286 22.56 8.65 10.42
CA MET A 286 21.64 9.01 9.34
C MET A 286 22.27 10.00 8.36
N ASP A 287 23.01 11.00 8.83
CA ASP A 287 23.71 11.97 7.97
C ASP A 287 24.68 11.24 7.04
N ILE A 288 25.55 10.37 7.58
CA ILE A 288 26.47 9.56 6.78
C ILE A 288 25.71 8.66 5.80
N ALA A 289 24.65 8.00 6.27
CA ALA A 289 23.89 7.05 5.44
C ALA A 289 23.21 7.75 4.24
N LEU A 290 22.65 8.94 4.47
CA LEU A 290 21.98 9.73 3.44
C LEU A 290 22.99 10.35 2.47
N ASP A 291 24.10 10.90 2.94
CA ASP A 291 25.14 11.50 2.09
C ASP A 291 25.80 10.47 1.15
N ASN A 292 25.89 9.21 1.61
CA ASN A 292 26.50 8.16 0.82
C ASN A 292 25.50 7.41 -0.07
N GLN A 293 24.19 7.69 0.04
CA GLN A 293 23.14 6.90 -0.59
C GLN A 293 23.35 6.76 -2.11
N TYR A 294 23.68 5.55 -2.56
CA TYR A 294 24.02 5.29 -3.97
C TYR A 294 22.80 5.33 -4.90
N MET A 295 21.58 5.22 -4.34
CA MET A 295 20.31 5.29 -5.07
C MET A 295 19.21 5.96 -4.24
N SER A 296 18.65 7.04 -4.76
CA SER A 296 17.43 7.70 -4.26
C SER A 296 16.18 6.99 -4.82
N GLU A 297 15.98 5.72 -4.48
CA GLU A 297 14.88 4.96 -5.07
C GLU A 297 13.53 5.37 -4.48
N ILE A 298 12.69 6.04 -5.27
CA ILE A 298 11.26 6.18 -5.03
C ILE A 298 10.55 5.19 -5.93
N GLN A 299 10.06 4.08 -5.37
CA GLN A 299 9.36 3.06 -6.15
C GLN A 299 7.96 3.55 -6.56
N MET A 300 7.86 4.09 -7.78
CA MET A 300 6.59 4.61 -8.33
C MET A 300 5.58 3.50 -8.72
N GLU A 301 6.04 2.27 -9.00
CA GLU A 301 5.20 1.20 -9.57
C GLU A 301 5.14 -0.10 -8.75
N HIS A 302 4.76 -0.01 -7.46
CA HIS A 302 4.72 -1.17 -6.57
C HIS A 302 3.34 -1.84 -6.41
N TYR A 303 2.28 -1.35 -7.08
CA TYR A 303 0.94 -1.96 -6.99
C TYR A 303 0.67 -2.93 -8.15
N ILE A 304 -0.14 -3.96 -7.87
CA ILE A 304 -0.70 -4.85 -8.90
C ILE A 304 -1.67 -4.11 -9.84
N ASP A 305 -2.37 -3.08 -9.35
CA ASP A 305 -3.35 -2.35 -10.15
C ASP A 305 -3.36 -0.84 -9.80
N LEU A 306 -3.36 -0.01 -10.84
CA LEU A 306 -3.48 1.45 -10.74
C LEU A 306 -4.93 1.94 -10.82
N GLY A 307 -5.91 1.03 -11.01
CA GLY A 307 -7.34 1.36 -10.98
C GLY A 307 -7.88 1.96 -12.27
N CYS A 308 -7.24 1.67 -13.42
CA CYS A 308 -7.74 2.11 -14.73
C CYS A 308 -9.05 1.37 -15.09
N LEU A 309 -10.01 2.11 -15.65
CA LEU A 309 -11.33 1.62 -16.05
C LEU A 309 -11.46 1.33 -17.56
N CYS A 310 -10.37 1.37 -18.32
CA CYS A 310 -10.45 1.03 -19.75
C CYS A 310 -10.83 -0.46 -19.94
N ASN A 311 -11.48 -0.78 -21.06
CA ASN A 311 -11.94 -2.14 -21.36
C ASN A 311 -10.83 -3.20 -21.23
N ALA A 312 -9.60 -2.84 -21.61
CA ALA A 312 -8.45 -3.71 -21.51
C ALA A 312 -8.09 -4.06 -20.05
N CYS A 313 -7.93 -3.04 -19.20
CA CYS A 313 -7.63 -3.21 -17.78
C CYS A 313 -8.76 -3.94 -17.04
N CYS A 314 -10.02 -3.59 -17.32
CA CYS A 314 -11.19 -4.25 -16.74
C CYS A 314 -11.25 -5.74 -17.11
N ARG A 315 -10.92 -6.10 -18.36
CA ARG A 315 -10.87 -7.51 -18.80
C ARG A 315 -9.74 -8.28 -18.11
N LYS A 316 -8.55 -7.69 -17.97
CA LYS A 316 -7.43 -8.31 -17.24
C LYS A 316 -7.78 -8.53 -15.77
N ARG A 317 -8.38 -7.52 -15.12
CA ARG A 317 -8.89 -7.59 -13.74
C ARG A 317 -9.91 -8.71 -13.54
N ALA A 318 -10.88 -8.83 -14.45
CA ALA A 318 -11.89 -9.91 -14.40
C ALA A 318 -11.24 -11.30 -14.47
N ARG A 319 -10.24 -11.50 -15.33
CA ARG A 319 -9.49 -12.77 -15.42
C ARG A 319 -8.74 -13.08 -14.11
N MET A 320 -8.06 -12.09 -13.54
CA MET A 320 -7.34 -12.25 -12.28
C MET A 320 -8.28 -12.60 -11.12
N LEU A 321 -9.46 -11.97 -11.05
CA LEU A 321 -10.48 -12.29 -10.04
C LEU A 321 -11.00 -13.72 -10.16
N ILE A 322 -11.20 -14.23 -11.39
CA ILE A 322 -11.60 -15.63 -11.60
C ILE A 322 -10.53 -16.59 -11.07
N ARG A 323 -9.24 -16.31 -11.36
CA ARG A 323 -8.11 -17.11 -10.88
C ARG A 323 -8.03 -17.12 -9.35
N LEU A 324 -8.14 -15.94 -8.71
CA LEU A 324 -8.19 -15.83 -7.25
C LEU A 324 -9.36 -16.59 -6.65
N LYS A 325 -10.54 -16.52 -7.28
CA LYS A 325 -11.73 -17.28 -6.85
C LYS A 325 -11.49 -18.79 -6.91
N ASN A 326 -10.69 -19.26 -7.87
CA ASN A 326 -10.30 -20.66 -7.99
C ASN A 326 -9.16 -21.08 -7.06
N GLY A 327 -8.66 -20.17 -6.20
CA GLY A 327 -7.55 -20.43 -5.29
C GLY A 327 -6.17 -20.36 -5.97
N GLU A 328 -6.08 -19.85 -7.19
CA GLU A 328 -4.80 -19.66 -7.87
C GLU A 328 -4.06 -18.41 -7.35
N ASN A 329 -2.73 -18.49 -7.33
CA ASN A 329 -1.89 -17.32 -7.08
C ASN A 329 -1.88 -16.40 -8.31
N VAL A 330 -1.95 -15.09 -8.05
CA VAL A 330 -1.92 -14.06 -9.08
C VAL A 330 -0.76 -13.11 -8.81
N ASP A 331 0.27 -13.23 -9.67
CA ASP A 331 1.54 -12.51 -9.55
C ASP A 331 1.73 -11.47 -10.65
N GLU A 332 0.79 -11.40 -11.59
CA GLU A 332 0.83 -10.47 -12.71
C GLU A 332 0.34 -9.08 -12.30
N LYS A 333 0.99 -8.03 -12.83
CA LYS A 333 0.52 -6.64 -12.70
C LYS A 333 -0.43 -6.26 -13.84
N ILE A 334 -1.36 -5.36 -13.56
CA ILE A 334 -2.20 -4.67 -14.54
C ILE A 334 -1.50 -3.38 -14.96
N ASN A 335 -0.52 -3.50 -15.85
CA ASN A 335 0.04 -2.35 -16.58
C ASN A 335 -0.93 -1.95 -17.71
N HIS A 336 -1.28 -0.66 -17.78
CA HIS A 336 -2.25 -0.16 -18.77
C HIS A 336 -1.80 -0.40 -20.21
N ILE A 337 -0.53 -0.16 -20.51
CA ILE A 337 0.04 -0.27 -21.86
C ILE A 337 0.01 -1.73 -22.29
N GLU A 338 0.51 -2.63 -21.43
CA GLU A 338 0.52 -4.07 -21.69
C GLU A 338 -0.90 -4.62 -21.87
N ALA A 339 -1.83 -4.26 -20.97
CA ALA A 339 -3.22 -4.71 -21.06
C ALA A 339 -3.87 -4.25 -22.37
N LYS A 340 -3.62 -3.00 -22.79
CA LYS A 340 -4.12 -2.45 -24.05
C LYS A 340 -3.56 -3.22 -25.25
N MET A 341 -2.26 -3.52 -25.25
CA MET A 341 -1.62 -4.31 -26.31
C MET A 341 -2.22 -5.72 -26.40
N GLU A 342 -2.34 -6.43 -25.27
CA GLU A 342 -2.94 -7.76 -25.21
C GLU A 342 -4.38 -7.76 -25.73
N TYR A 343 -5.17 -6.77 -25.31
CA TYR A 343 -6.55 -6.60 -25.76
C TYR A 343 -6.67 -6.39 -27.28
N ILE A 344 -5.80 -5.56 -27.86
CA ILE A 344 -5.76 -5.30 -29.31
C ILE A 344 -5.36 -6.58 -30.06
N GLN A 345 -4.34 -7.30 -29.59
CA GLN A 345 -3.90 -8.56 -30.20
C GLN A 345 -5.02 -9.61 -30.20
N LEU A 346 -5.74 -9.75 -29.09
CA LEU A 346 -6.89 -10.66 -28.99
C LEU A 346 -8.02 -10.23 -29.95
N LYS A 347 -8.33 -8.93 -30.04
CA LYS A 347 -9.32 -8.43 -31.00
C LYS A 347 -8.92 -8.72 -32.46
N ALA A 348 -7.65 -8.55 -32.81
CA ALA A 348 -7.15 -8.81 -34.15
C ALA A 348 -7.28 -10.29 -34.53
N LYS A 349 -7.04 -11.22 -33.59
CA LYS A 349 -7.24 -12.68 -33.80
C LYS A 349 -8.71 -13.06 -34.07
N HIS A 350 -9.66 -12.26 -33.59
CA HIS A 350 -11.09 -12.52 -33.74
C HIS A 350 -11.78 -11.64 -34.80
N MET A 351 -11.04 -10.81 -35.55
CA MET A 351 -11.60 -10.11 -36.70
C MET A 351 -11.67 -11.05 -37.90
N PRO A 352 -12.86 -11.26 -38.50
CA PRO A 352 -12.94 -11.95 -39.79
C PRO A 352 -12.17 -11.14 -40.82
N VAL A 353 -11.14 -11.75 -41.42
CA VAL A 353 -10.44 -11.17 -42.56
C VAL A 353 -11.44 -11.11 -43.71
N TYR A 354 -11.99 -9.93 -43.99
CA TYR A 354 -12.75 -9.71 -45.22
C TYR A 354 -11.77 -9.80 -46.40
N ILE A 355 -11.62 -10.99 -46.97
CA ILE A 355 -10.96 -11.17 -48.25
C ILE A 355 -11.87 -10.55 -49.30
N LYS A 356 -11.54 -9.35 -49.76
CA LYS A 356 -12.10 -8.78 -50.99
C LYS A 356 -11.73 -9.71 -52.14
N LYS A 357 -12.64 -10.61 -52.53
CA LYS A 357 -12.54 -11.33 -53.81
C LYS A 357 -12.57 -10.27 -54.91
N ARG A 358 -11.41 -9.96 -55.49
CA ARG A 358 -11.33 -9.28 -56.79
C ARG A 358 -12.09 -10.16 -57.79
N GLN A 359 -13.27 -9.73 -58.20
CA GLN A 359 -13.92 -10.29 -59.38
C GLN A 359 -12.98 -10.03 -60.56
N LYS A 360 -12.40 -11.11 -61.12
CA LYS A 360 -11.82 -11.07 -62.46
C LYS A 360 -12.99 -10.87 -63.42
N SER A 361 -13.17 -9.64 -63.90
CA SER A 361 -14.00 -9.38 -65.06
C SER A 361 -13.35 -10.04 -66.28
N THR A 362 -13.92 -11.16 -66.71
CA THR A 362 -13.71 -11.71 -68.05
C THR A 362 -14.21 -10.69 -69.07
N PHE A 363 -13.30 -9.94 -69.69
CA PHE A 363 -13.61 -9.23 -70.92
C PHE A 363 -13.80 -10.26 -72.03
N GLY A 364 -15.03 -10.38 -72.49
CA GLY A 364 -15.39 -11.19 -73.66
C GLY A 364 -14.79 -10.58 -74.92
N ASN A 365 -14.17 -11.44 -75.72
CA ASN A 365 -13.80 -11.17 -77.10
C ASN A 365 -15.07 -10.85 -77.91
N PHE A 366 -15.16 -9.65 -78.47
CA PHE A 366 -15.99 -9.38 -79.64
C PHE A 366 -15.09 -9.28 -80.86
N ASN A 367 -15.19 -10.29 -81.73
CA ASN A 367 -14.60 -10.33 -83.05
C ASN A 367 -15.37 -9.38 -83.99
N PHE A 368 -14.63 -8.55 -84.72
CA PHE A 368 -15.09 -7.92 -85.95
C PHE A 368 -15.12 -8.95 -87.08
N ARG A 369 -16.20 -8.97 -87.87
CA ARG A 369 -16.18 -9.23 -89.33
C ARG A 369 -17.57 -9.08 -89.96
N GLY A 370 -17.61 -8.30 -91.04
CA GLY A 370 -18.45 -8.50 -92.23
C GLY A 370 -19.84 -7.93 -92.17
#